data_AF-A0A382CQC3-F1
#
_entry.id   AF-A0A382CQC3-F1
#
_cell.length_a   1.000
_cell.length_b   1.000
_cell.length_c   1.000
_cell.angle_alpha   90.00
_cell.angle_beta   90.00
_cell.angle_gamma   90.00
#
_symmetry.space_group_name_H-M   'P 1'
#
loop_
_entity.id
_entity.type
_entity.pdbx_description
1 polymer ?
#
loop_
_entity_poly.entity_id
_entity_poly.type
_entity_poly.pdbx_seq_one_letter_code
_entity_poly.pdbx_strand_id
1 'polypeptide(L)'
;VPASPLESFDTEQGFDQHRDWERTLHTGNYGMVTWPKEYGGRGCDLIEWLIFEEEYYGADAPGRVSQNGIFLLAPTMMEYGTEEQKARYLPAMAKGDEIWAQAWSEPGAGSDMAAIRTKADRQDDNYVING
;
A
#
# COMPACT_ATOMS: atom_id res chain seq x y z
N VAL A 1 20.21 1.45 1.68
CA VAL A 1 19.81 0.50 0.63
C VAL A 1 20.66 -0.76 0.73
N PRO A 2 20.14 -1.94 0.35
CA PRO A 2 20.92 -3.18 0.31
C PRO A 2 22.17 -3.04 -0.58
N ALA A 3 23.26 -3.73 -0.22
CA ALA A 3 24.52 -3.68 -0.98
C ALA A 3 24.48 -4.45 -2.31
N SER A 4 23.46 -5.29 -2.50
CA SER A 4 23.21 -6.02 -3.73
C SER A 4 21.74 -5.90 -4.09
N PRO A 5 21.38 -5.82 -5.38
CA PRO A 5 19.99 -5.76 -5.81
C PRO A 5 19.21 -6.97 -5.30
N LEU A 6 17.94 -6.74 -4.93
CA LEU A 6 17.01 -7.81 -4.62
C LEU A 6 16.56 -8.51 -5.90
N GLU A 7 16.08 -9.75 -5.78
CA GLU A 7 15.48 -10.47 -6.90
C GLU A 7 14.14 -9.83 -7.30
N SER A 8 13.68 -10.06 -8.53
CA SER A 8 12.39 -9.51 -9.00
C SER A 8 11.26 -9.86 -8.03
N PHE A 9 10.45 -8.85 -7.65
CA PHE A 9 9.25 -9.04 -6.83
C PHE A 9 8.18 -9.92 -7.50
N ASP A 10 8.34 -10.29 -8.77
CA ASP A 10 7.44 -11.20 -9.49
C ASP A 10 7.67 -12.68 -9.11
N THR A 11 8.72 -12.94 -8.32
CA THR A 11 8.99 -14.25 -7.72
C THR A 11 8.61 -14.22 -6.24
N GLU A 12 8.23 -15.38 -5.68
CA GLU A 12 7.92 -15.49 -4.25
C GLU A 12 9.10 -15.02 -3.37
N GLN A 13 10.32 -15.47 -3.69
CA GLN A 13 11.52 -15.09 -2.96
C GLN A 13 11.83 -13.59 -3.08
N GLY A 14 11.78 -13.02 -4.29
CA GLY A 14 12.02 -11.59 -4.47
C GLY A 14 10.95 -10.72 -3.80
N PHE A 15 9.69 -11.15 -3.83
CA PHE A 15 8.59 -10.48 -3.12
C PHE A 15 8.85 -10.43 -1.61
N ASP A 16 9.27 -11.55 -1.02
CA ASP A 16 9.62 -11.62 0.40
C ASP A 16 10.79 -10.70 0.76
N GLN A 17 11.84 -10.66 -0.07
CA GLN A 17 12.96 -9.73 0.11
C GLN A 17 12.49 -8.26 0.08
N HIS A 18 11.60 -7.92 -0.84
CA HIS A 18 11.05 -6.56 -0.94
C HIS A 18 10.16 -6.21 0.26
N ARG A 19 9.36 -7.16 0.75
CA ARG A 19 8.57 -6.99 1.98
C ARG A 19 9.46 -6.78 3.21
N ASP A 20 10.57 -7.51 3.32
CA ASP A 20 11.55 -7.31 4.41
C ASP A 20 12.26 -5.95 4.31
N TRP A 21 12.49 -5.47 3.09
CA TRP A 21 12.98 -4.12 2.87
C TRP A 21 11.96 -3.07 3.34
N GLU A 22 10.67 -3.24 3.08
CA GLU A 22 9.62 -2.34 3.59
C GLU A 22 9.52 -2.36 5.12
N ARG A 23 9.68 -3.53 5.76
CA ARG A 23 9.82 -3.61 7.23
C ARG A 23 11.00 -2.79 7.73
N THR A 24 12.12 -2.82 7.00
CA THR A 24 13.30 -2.01 7.30
C THR A 24 12.99 -0.52 7.18
N LEU A 25 12.32 -0.09 6.11
CA LEU A 25 11.88 1.31 5.93
C LEU A 25 10.96 1.76 7.06
N HIS A 26 10.02 0.91 7.49
CA HIS A 26 9.11 1.19 8.59
C HIS A 26 9.85 1.48 9.92
N THR A 27 11.03 0.88 10.17
CA THR A 27 11.82 1.20 11.39
C THR A 27 12.23 2.68 11.50
N GLY A 28 12.23 3.41 10.38
CA GLY A 28 12.45 4.86 10.32
C GLY A 28 11.27 5.65 9.75
N ASN A 29 10.08 5.03 9.66
CA ASN A 29 8.85 5.60 9.07
C ASN A 29 9.04 6.04 7.60
N TYR A 30 9.91 5.39 6.84
CA TYR A 30 10.20 5.75 5.44
C TYR A 30 9.26 5.08 4.43
N GLY A 31 8.46 4.09 4.85
CA GLY A 31 7.53 3.38 3.96
C GLY A 31 6.27 4.19 3.60
N MET A 32 5.92 5.17 4.43
CA MET A 32 4.65 5.90 4.40
C MET A 32 4.86 7.39 4.76
N VAL A 33 5.81 8.04 4.11
CA VAL A 33 6.29 9.38 4.50
C VAL A 33 5.19 10.44 4.54
N THR A 34 4.19 10.34 3.66
CA THR A 34 3.05 11.28 3.59
C THR A 34 1.97 11.01 4.64
N TRP A 35 1.96 9.85 5.28
CA TRP A 35 0.94 9.55 6.28
C TRP A 35 1.10 10.44 7.53
N PRO A 36 0.00 10.75 8.23
CA PRO A 36 0.06 11.37 9.55
C PRO A 36 0.94 10.57 10.52
N LYS A 37 1.62 11.29 11.43
CA LYS A 37 2.52 10.68 12.42
C LYS A 37 1.81 9.70 13.36
N GLU A 38 0.52 9.92 13.66
CA GLU A 38 -0.28 9.03 14.50
C GLU A 38 -0.49 7.64 13.88
N TYR A 39 -0.38 7.52 12.55
CA TYR A 39 -0.45 6.25 11.82
C TYR A 39 0.93 5.71 11.42
N GLY A 40 2.01 6.21 12.03
CA GLY A 40 3.38 5.75 11.76
C GLY A 40 4.06 6.42 10.56
N GLY A 41 3.47 7.47 9.99
CA GLY A 41 4.11 8.25 8.93
C GLY A 41 5.05 9.34 9.43
N ARG A 42 5.45 10.22 8.51
CA ARG A 42 6.32 11.37 8.80
C ARG A 42 5.59 12.71 8.68
N GLY A 43 4.37 12.70 8.14
CA GLY A 43 3.57 13.88 7.89
C GLY A 43 4.17 14.78 6.81
N CYS A 44 4.89 14.19 5.86
CA CYS A 44 5.54 14.93 4.78
C CYS A 44 4.51 15.61 3.88
N ASP A 45 4.78 16.85 3.51
CA ASP A 45 4.00 17.53 2.48
C ASP A 45 4.35 17.04 1.07
N LEU A 46 3.70 17.62 0.05
CA LEU A 46 3.90 17.25 -1.35
C LEU A 46 5.36 17.43 -1.81
N ILE A 47 6.03 18.50 -1.39
CA ILE A 47 7.41 18.79 -1.81
C ILE A 47 8.38 17.83 -1.11
N GLU A 48 8.20 17.60 0.18
CA GLU A 48 9.01 16.65 0.94
C GLU A 48 8.85 15.22 0.42
N TRP A 49 7.63 14.82 0.03
CA TRP A 49 7.40 13.53 -0.61
C TRP A 49 8.11 13.42 -1.95
N LEU A 50 8.03 14.44 -2.82
CA LEU A 50 8.73 14.43 -4.11
C LEU A 50 10.24 14.31 -3.94
N ILE A 51 10.82 15.06 -2.99
CA ILE A 51 12.25 14.95 -2.65
C ILE A 51 12.57 13.54 -2.18
N PHE A 52 11.75 12.95 -1.31
CA PHE A 52 11.97 11.57 -0.85
C PHE A 52 11.95 10.57 -2.00
N GLU A 53 10.99 10.67 -2.92
CA GLU A 53 10.89 9.77 -4.07
C GLU A 53 12.08 9.91 -5.03
N GLU A 54 12.56 11.14 -5.27
CA GLU A 54 13.76 11.41 -6.10
C GLU A 54 15.02 10.80 -5.46
N GLU A 55 15.24 11.03 -4.17
CA GLU A 55 16.38 10.46 -3.44
C GLU A 55 16.30 8.93 -3.32
N TYR A 56 15.10 8.38 -3.11
CA TYR A 56 14.87 6.93 -3.06
C TYR A 56 15.23 6.27 -4.39
N TYR A 57 14.81 6.87 -5.50
CA TYR A 57 15.17 6.43 -6.84
C TYR A 57 16.67 6.60 -7.13
N GLY A 58 17.24 7.76 -6.79
CA GLY A 58 18.67 8.05 -6.98
C GLY A 58 19.60 7.13 -6.18
N ALA A 59 19.11 6.59 -5.06
CA ALA A 59 19.83 5.61 -4.24
C ALA A 59 19.75 4.17 -4.78
N ASP A 60 19.08 3.92 -5.91
CA ASP A 60 18.80 2.58 -6.46
C ASP A 60 18.16 1.65 -5.41
N ALA A 61 17.21 2.20 -4.65
CA ALA A 61 16.54 1.48 -3.59
C ALA A 61 15.57 0.42 -4.16
N PRO A 62 15.35 -0.70 -3.45
CA PRO A 62 14.48 -1.76 -3.93
C PRO A 62 13.04 -1.30 -4.23
N GLY A 63 12.36 -2.04 -5.10
CA GLY A 63 10.93 -1.82 -5.35
C GLY A 63 10.11 -1.91 -4.05
N ARG A 64 8.95 -1.26 -4.04
CA ARG A 64 8.03 -1.27 -2.89
C ARG A 64 6.76 -2.04 -3.25
N VAL A 65 6.56 -3.19 -2.62
CA VAL A 65 5.41 -4.09 -2.87
C VAL A 65 4.12 -3.62 -2.19
N SER A 66 4.21 -2.74 -1.19
CA SER A 66 3.07 -2.20 -0.44
C SER A 66 2.41 -0.96 -1.05
N GLN A 67 2.92 -0.41 -2.16
CA GLN A 67 2.50 0.91 -2.67
C GLN A 67 0.98 1.04 -2.86
N ASN A 68 0.30 0.01 -3.36
CA ASN A 68 -1.16 0.03 -3.53
C ASN A 68 -1.89 0.19 -2.19
N GLY A 69 -1.43 -0.51 -1.15
CA GLY A 69 -1.96 -0.32 0.20
C GLY A 69 -1.71 1.10 0.71
N ILE A 70 -0.44 1.54 0.64
CA ILE A 70 0.02 2.80 1.23
C ILE A 70 -0.62 4.03 0.60
N PHE A 71 -0.71 4.06 -0.74
CA PHE A 71 -1.13 5.25 -1.48
C PHE A 71 -2.60 5.25 -1.90
N LEU A 72 -3.27 4.09 -1.90
CA LEU A 72 -4.65 3.98 -2.40
C LEU A 72 -5.61 3.57 -1.30
N LEU A 73 -5.44 2.40 -0.67
CA LEU A 73 -6.38 1.91 0.32
C LEU A 73 -6.33 2.71 1.62
N ALA A 74 -5.14 2.97 2.16
CA ALA A 74 -5.02 3.61 3.46
C ALA A 74 -5.60 5.03 3.51
N PRO A 75 -5.36 5.93 2.54
CA PRO A 75 -6.02 7.24 2.55
C PRO A 75 -7.55 7.14 2.54
N THR A 76 -8.13 6.20 1.78
CA THR A 76 -9.57 5.93 1.81
C THR A 76 -10.02 5.46 3.19
N MET A 77 -9.25 4.59 3.85
CA MET A 77 -9.57 4.09 5.19
C MET A 77 -9.40 5.15 6.28
N MET A 78 -8.42 6.04 6.16
CA MET A 78 -8.23 7.17 7.08
C MET A 78 -9.41 8.14 7.02
N GLU A 79 -9.91 8.42 5.81
CA GLU A 79 -11.04 9.33 5.58
C GLU A 79 -12.39 8.70 5.97
N TYR A 80 -12.67 7.47 5.52
CA TYR A 80 -14.01 6.87 5.58
C TYR A 80 -14.13 5.67 6.52
N GLY A 81 -13.02 5.12 6.99
CA GLY A 81 -13.03 3.95 7.86
C GLY A 81 -13.51 4.27 9.27
N THR A 82 -14.03 3.26 9.97
CA THR A 82 -14.28 3.38 11.42
C THR A 82 -12.96 3.33 12.19
N GLU A 83 -12.97 3.78 13.45
CA GLU A 83 -11.78 3.73 14.31
C GLU A 83 -11.28 2.29 14.50
N GLU A 84 -12.20 1.32 14.57
CA GLU A 84 -11.85 -0.10 14.65
C GLU A 84 -11.15 -0.60 13.37
N GLN A 85 -11.61 -0.16 12.20
CA GLN A 85 -10.98 -0.51 10.92
C GLN A 85 -9.58 0.12 10.81
N LYS A 86 -9.45 1.41 11.14
CA LYS A 86 -8.16 2.11 11.15
C LYS A 86 -7.17 1.41 12.07
N ALA A 87 -7.57 1.11 13.31
CA ALA A 87 -6.73 0.44 14.31
C ALA A 87 -6.33 -0.98 13.88
N ARG A 88 -7.20 -1.70 13.17
CA ARG A 88 -6.92 -3.06 12.70
C ARG A 88 -5.94 -3.11 11.54
N TYR A 89 -6.09 -2.23 10.54
CA TYR A 89 -5.41 -2.41 9.25
C TYR A 89 -4.24 -1.45 9.03
N LEU A 90 -4.34 -0.18 9.45
CA LEU A 90 -3.29 0.80 9.17
C LEU A 90 -1.94 0.42 9.80
N PRO A 91 -1.85 -0.05 11.06
CA PRO A 91 -0.57 -0.42 11.65
C PRO A 91 0.09 -1.63 10.97
N ALA A 92 -0.70 -2.65 10.61
CA ALA A 92 -0.17 -3.86 9.97
C ALA A 92 0.31 -3.58 8.54
N MET A 93 -0.41 -2.71 7.81
CA MET A 93 -0.03 -2.23 6.49
C MET A 93 1.24 -1.35 6.56
N ALA A 94 1.28 -0.39 7.48
CA ALA A 94 2.45 0.47 7.71
C ALA A 94 3.71 -0.37 8.00
N LYS A 95 3.58 -1.41 8.82
CA LYS A 95 4.71 -2.29 9.17
C LYS A 95 5.18 -3.18 8.02
N GLY A 96 4.39 -3.36 6.96
CA GLY A 96 4.66 -4.35 5.91
C GLY A 96 4.34 -5.80 6.34
N ASP A 97 3.54 -5.98 7.39
CA ASP A 97 3.06 -7.31 7.81
C ASP A 97 1.90 -7.79 6.92
N GLU A 98 1.05 -6.85 6.48
CA GLU A 98 -0.04 -7.10 5.54
C GLU A 98 0.20 -6.28 4.25
N ILE A 99 0.38 -6.97 3.12
CA ILE A 99 0.48 -6.34 1.81
C ILE A 99 -0.89 -6.36 1.15
N TRP A 100 -1.33 -5.20 0.65
CA TRP A 100 -2.64 -5.03 0.07
C TRP A 100 -2.54 -4.85 -1.45
N ALA A 101 -3.47 -5.51 -2.14
CA ALA A 101 -3.65 -5.38 -3.57
C ALA A 101 -4.88 -4.55 -3.90
N GLN A 102 -4.87 -3.97 -5.08
CA GLN A 102 -6.03 -3.32 -5.67
C GLN A 102 -6.56 -4.21 -6.80
N ALA A 103 -7.87 -4.44 -6.79
CA ALA A 103 -8.57 -5.25 -7.80
C ALA A 103 -9.73 -4.45 -8.42
N TRP A 104 -9.40 -3.42 -9.21
CA TRP A 104 -10.39 -2.58 -9.90
C TRP A 104 -10.70 -3.04 -11.32
N SER A 105 -9.66 -3.39 -12.09
CA SER A 105 -9.83 -3.78 -13.49
C SER A 105 -10.52 -5.14 -13.64
N GLU A 106 -11.38 -5.23 -14.64
CA GLU A 106 -12.11 -6.44 -15.00
C GLU A 106 -11.96 -6.73 -16.51
N PRO A 107 -12.26 -7.95 -16.98
CA PRO A 107 -12.40 -8.22 -18.40
C PRO A 107 -13.44 -7.28 -19.05
N GLY A 108 -12.95 -6.33 -19.85
CA GLY A 108 -13.79 -5.33 -20.52
C GLY A 108 -14.02 -4.03 -19.76
N ALA A 109 -13.44 -3.85 -18.57
CA ALA A 109 -13.45 -2.59 -17.82
C ALA A 109 -12.04 -2.23 -17.29
N GLY A 110 -11.46 -1.17 -17.83
CA GLY A 110 -10.14 -0.65 -17.47
C GLY A 110 -10.21 0.86 -17.23
N SER A 111 -9.93 1.65 -18.27
CA SER A 111 -10.08 3.12 -18.20
C SER A 111 -11.54 3.54 -17.95
N ASP A 112 -12.51 2.77 -18.43
CA ASP A 112 -13.94 2.95 -18.11
C ASP A 112 -14.30 2.17 -16.84
N MET A 113 -13.92 2.75 -15.68
CA MET A 113 -14.19 2.13 -14.38
C MET A 113 -15.68 2.04 -14.05
N ALA A 114 -16.52 2.87 -14.68
CA ALA A 114 -17.97 2.81 -14.47
C ALA A 114 -18.59 1.54 -15.09
N ALA A 115 -17.87 0.84 -15.96
CA ALA A 115 -18.32 -0.38 -16.62
C ALA A 115 -18.05 -1.68 -15.83
N ILE A 116 -17.50 -1.60 -14.61
CA ILE A 116 -17.31 -2.78 -13.74
C ILE A 116 -18.63 -3.52 -13.51
N ARG A 117 -18.53 -4.83 -13.40
CA ARG A 117 -19.64 -5.77 -13.25
C ARG A 117 -19.61 -6.51 -11.93
N THR A 118 -18.51 -6.43 -11.17
CA THR A 118 -18.43 -6.95 -9.81
C THR A 118 -19.55 -6.34 -8.98
N LYS A 119 -20.29 -7.20 -8.28
CA LYS A 119 -21.40 -6.80 -7.40
C LYS A 119 -21.12 -7.24 -5.98
N ALA A 120 -21.62 -6.43 -5.05
CA ALA A 120 -21.68 -6.75 -3.63
C ALA A 120 -23.16 -6.83 -3.21
N ASP A 121 -23.69 -8.04 -3.09
CA ASP A 121 -25.06 -8.26 -2.66
C ASP A 121 -25.11 -8.36 -1.13
N ARG A 122 -25.89 -7.48 -0.48
CA ARG A 122 -26.02 -7.48 0.98
C ARG A 122 -26.85 -8.68 1.46
N GLN A 123 -26.31 -9.44 2.40
CA GLN A 123 -26.99 -10.54 3.10
C GLN A 123 -26.80 -10.34 4.60
N ASP A 124 -27.86 -9.88 5.27
CA ASP A 124 -27.85 -9.49 6.69
C ASP A 124 -26.73 -8.48 7.01
N ASP A 125 -25.75 -8.91 7.80
CA ASP A 125 -24.58 -8.14 8.24
C ASP A 125 -23.35 -8.32 7.32
N ASN A 126 -23.46 -9.08 6.23
CA ASN A 126 -22.38 -9.38 5.30
C ASN A 126 -22.69 -8.95 3.87
N TYR A 127 -21.67 -8.97 3.02
CA TYR A 127 -21.77 -8.83 1.56
C TYR A 127 -21.22 -10.08 0.88
N VAL A 128 -21.92 -10.55 -0.16
CA VAL A 128 -21.42 -11.58 -1.07
C VAL A 128 -20.92 -10.89 -2.33
N ILE A 129 -19.62 -11.02 -2.61
CA ILE A 129 -18.96 -10.42 -3.76
C ILE A 129 -18.95 -11.41 -4.93
N ASN A 130 -19.38 -10.97 -6.11
CA ASN A 130 -19.37 -11.76 -7.35
C ASN A 130 -18.84 -10.90 -8.50
N GLY A 131 -17.79 -11.36 -9.18
CA GLY A 131 -17.11 -10.67 -10.28
C GLY A 131 -16.09 -11.55 -10.98
#